data_AF-A0A1V5KKC0-F1
#
_entry.id   AF-A0A1V5KKC0-F1
#
_cell.length_a   1.000
_cell.length_b   1.000
_cell.length_c   1.000
_cell.angle_alpha   90.00
_cell.angle_beta   90.00
_cell.angle_gamma   90.00
#
_symmetry.space_group_name_H-M   'P 1'
#
loop_
_entity.id
_entity.type
_entity.pdbx_description
1 polymer ?
#
loop_
_entity_poly.entity_id
_entity_poly.type
_entity_poly.pdbx_seq_one_letter_code
_entity_poly.pdbx_strand_id
1 'polypeptide(L)'
;MILKTEGDLQKRAIRWARFAIWVMVIGAILSSMAAVLTDTRIYDRMLAFPELTLLIVMPVVSVILTLLMHFLCGVLPLPDDKLAWMPFAIAVCIFVLGFVGLVYSFYPFIIPGQLQIVDAAAAPASLMVILVGAVIVLPFLIGYTLVAYHVFRGKARDLSYD
;
A
#
# COMPACT_ATOMS: atom_id res chain seq x y z
N MET A 1 -1.67 7.04 -13.18
CA MET A 1 -1.97 7.91 -14.34
C MET A 1 -1.10 9.16 -14.36
N ILE A 2 -0.93 9.89 -13.25
CA ILE A 2 -0.12 11.13 -13.20
C ILE A 2 1.28 10.98 -13.83
N LEU A 3 1.97 9.86 -13.59
CA LEU A 3 3.30 9.55 -14.14
C LEU A 3 3.30 9.28 -15.66
N LYS A 4 2.16 8.89 -16.24
CA LYS A 4 2.05 8.40 -17.62
C LYS A 4 1.29 9.33 -18.56
N THR A 5 0.61 10.34 -18.05
CA THR A 5 -0.21 11.26 -18.84
C THR A 5 0.42 12.66 -18.92
N GLU A 6 0.04 13.43 -19.94
CA GLU A 6 0.47 14.82 -20.17
C GLU A 6 -0.73 15.76 -20.24
N GLY A 7 -0.48 17.06 -20.12
CA GLY A 7 -1.45 18.12 -20.38
C GLY A 7 -2.72 18.04 -19.50
N ASP A 8 -3.88 18.14 -20.14
CA ASP A 8 -5.16 18.23 -19.43
C ASP A 8 -5.58 16.92 -18.75
N LEU A 9 -5.20 15.77 -19.32
CA LEU A 9 -5.46 14.47 -18.71
C LEU A 9 -4.65 14.29 -17.42
N GLN A 10 -3.42 14.79 -17.38
CA GLN A 10 -2.59 14.80 -16.18
C GLN A 10 -3.22 15.65 -15.06
N LYS A 11 -3.71 16.86 -15.39
CA LYS A 11 -4.42 17.73 -14.43
C LYS A 11 -5.69 17.08 -13.88
N ARG A 12 -6.45 16.35 -14.72
CA ARG A 12 -7.62 15.56 -14.29
C ARG A 12 -7.22 14.44 -13.34
N ALA A 13 -6.17 13.69 -13.68
CA ALA A 13 -5.65 12.63 -12.83
C ALA A 13 -5.20 13.13 -11.45
N ILE A 14 -4.58 14.32 -11.37
CA ILE A 14 -4.20 14.95 -10.09
C ILE A 14 -5.44 15.29 -9.26
N ARG A 15 -6.49 15.86 -9.88
CA ARG A 15 -7.76 16.12 -9.17
C ARG A 15 -8.41 14.85 -8.64
N TRP A 16 -8.43 13.77 -9.45
CA TRP A 16 -8.94 12.48 -9.00
C TRP A 16 -8.11 11.91 -7.85
N ALA A 17 -6.79 12.02 -7.89
CA ALA A 17 -5.93 11.59 -6.79
C ALA A 17 -6.21 12.35 -5.49
N ARG A 18 -6.45 13.67 -5.56
CA ARG A 18 -6.84 14.49 -4.40
C ARG A 18 -8.17 14.07 -3.79
N PHE A 19 -9.12 13.64 -4.61
CA PHE A 19 -10.40 13.15 -4.11
C PHE A 19 -10.28 11.73 -3.54
N ALA A 20 -9.64 10.84 -4.29
CA ALA A 20 -9.50 9.43 -3.94
C ALA A 20 -8.78 9.22 -2.61
N ILE A 21 -7.79 10.06 -2.27
CA ILE A 21 -7.09 9.93 -1.00
C ILE A 21 -8.00 10.19 0.20
N TRP A 22 -8.89 11.17 0.13
CA TRP A 22 -9.84 11.44 1.22
C TRP A 22 -10.90 10.36 1.33
N VAL A 23 -11.35 9.79 0.20
CA VAL A 23 -12.24 8.62 0.21
C VAL A 23 -11.56 7.44 0.91
N MET A 24 -10.27 7.20 0.64
CA MET A 24 -9.51 6.15 1.31
C MET A 24 -9.34 6.41 2.81
N VAL A 25 -9.07 7.65 3.23
CA VAL A 25 -9.00 8.03 4.65
C VAL A 25 -10.34 7.78 5.35
N ILE A 26 -11.46 8.14 4.72
CA ILE A 26 -12.80 7.85 5.26
C ILE A 26 -12.99 6.33 5.42
N GLY A 27 -12.61 5.54 4.41
CA GLY A 27 -12.66 4.07 4.50
C GLY A 27 -11.78 3.51 5.62
N ALA A 28 -10.59 4.07 5.83
CA ALA A 28 -9.69 3.68 6.92
C ALA A 28 -10.28 4.00 8.31
N ILE A 29 -10.91 5.16 8.47
CA ILE A 29 -11.59 5.55 9.71
C ILE A 29 -12.80 4.63 9.96
N LEU A 30 -13.64 4.42 8.95
CA LEU A 30 -14.83 3.56 9.08
C LEU A 30 -14.47 2.12 9.42
N SER A 31 -13.44 1.56 8.78
CA SER A 31 -12.94 0.22 9.10
C SER A 31 -12.37 0.14 10.52
N SER A 32 -11.63 1.15 10.95
CA SER A 32 -11.12 1.23 12.33
C SER A 32 -12.26 1.29 13.34
N MET A 33 -13.30 2.10 13.09
CA MET A 33 -14.49 2.17 13.94
C MET A 33 -15.24 0.85 13.99
N ALA A 34 -15.41 0.16 12.85
CA ALA A 34 -16.04 -1.15 12.79
C ALA A 34 -15.26 -2.19 13.61
N ALA A 35 -13.92 -2.14 13.58
CA ALA A 35 -13.07 -3.00 14.38
C ALA A 35 -13.26 -2.74 15.89
N VAL A 36 -13.34 -1.49 16.32
CA VAL A 36 -13.65 -1.13 17.73
C VAL A 36 -14.99 -1.72 18.19
N LEU A 37 -16.02 -1.64 17.33
CA LEU A 37 -17.37 -2.06 17.69
C LEU A 37 -17.55 -3.59 17.75
N THR A 38 -16.69 -4.34 17.06
CA THR A 38 -16.86 -5.79 16.90
C THR A 38 -16.07 -6.59 17.94
N ASP A 39 -14.91 -6.10 18.39
CA ASP A 39 -13.99 -6.93 19.17
C ASP A 39 -13.26 -6.14 20.27
N THR A 40 -13.88 -6.05 21.45
CA THR A 40 -13.30 -5.34 22.61
C THR A 40 -12.06 -6.04 23.18
N ARG A 41 -11.84 -7.33 22.87
CA ARG A 41 -10.77 -8.15 23.47
C ARG A 41 -9.43 -8.08 22.73
N ILE A 42 -9.43 -7.62 21.48
CA ILE A 42 -8.19 -7.38 20.70
C ILE A 42 -7.46 -6.13 21.25
N TYR A 43 -8.20 -5.15 21.75
CA TYR A 43 -7.66 -3.88 22.25
C TYR A 43 -6.81 -4.02 23.53
N ASP A 44 -7.17 -4.92 24.45
CA ASP A 44 -6.39 -5.12 25.68
C ASP A 44 -4.96 -5.63 25.41
N ARG A 45 -4.76 -6.34 24.28
CA ARG A 45 -3.43 -6.75 23.83
C ARG A 45 -2.73 -5.67 23.01
N MET A 46 -3.46 -4.94 22.19
CA MET A 46 -2.93 -3.86 21.36
C MET A 46 -2.48 -2.62 22.18
N LEU A 47 -3.08 -2.40 23.35
CA LEU A 47 -2.71 -1.32 24.28
C LEU A 47 -1.59 -1.72 25.26
N ALA A 48 -1.15 -2.98 25.25
CA ALA A 48 -0.01 -3.42 26.04
C ALA A 48 1.31 -2.99 25.37
N PHE A 49 2.24 -2.44 26.17
CA PHE A 49 3.60 -2.23 25.70
C PHE A 49 4.27 -3.58 25.43
N PRO A 50 4.98 -3.77 24.30
CA PRO A 50 5.46 -2.78 23.32
C PRO A 50 4.59 -2.59 22.06
N GLU A 51 3.54 -3.40 21.87
CA GLU A 51 2.68 -3.42 20.67
C GLU A 51 2.01 -2.06 20.40
N LEU A 52 1.72 -1.31 21.47
CA LEU A 52 1.18 0.05 21.43
C LEU A 52 2.04 1.01 20.59
N THR A 53 3.37 0.86 20.59
CA THR A 53 4.25 1.79 19.87
C THR A 53 4.13 1.61 18.36
N LEU A 54 4.13 0.37 17.87
CA LEU A 54 3.92 0.07 16.46
C LEU A 54 2.50 0.46 16.02
N LEU A 55 1.52 0.24 16.90
CA LEU A 55 0.13 0.62 16.66
C LEU A 55 -0.07 2.12 16.50
N ILE A 56 0.70 2.96 17.17
CA ILE A 56 0.62 4.43 17.03
C ILE A 56 1.49 4.92 15.86
N VAL A 57 2.68 4.35 15.68
CA VAL A 57 3.61 4.77 14.62
C VAL A 57 3.02 4.52 13.23
N MET A 58 2.33 3.40 12.99
CA MET A 58 1.78 3.11 11.66
C MET A 58 0.68 4.09 11.19
N PRO A 59 -0.34 4.41 12.01
CA PRO A 59 -1.30 5.46 11.69
C PRO A 59 -0.65 6.83 11.53
N VAL A 60 0.32 7.19 12.38
CA VAL A 60 1.03 8.47 12.28
C VAL A 60 1.78 8.58 10.94
N VAL A 61 2.54 7.54 10.56
CA VAL A 61 3.24 7.52 9.26
C VAL A 61 2.23 7.55 8.10
N SER A 62 1.11 6.84 8.20
CA SER A 62 0.04 6.88 7.18
C SER A 62 -0.56 8.27 7.02
N VAL A 63 -0.79 8.99 8.13
CA VAL A 63 -1.27 10.38 8.11
C VAL A 63 -0.25 11.31 7.47
N ILE A 64 1.03 11.18 7.84
CA ILE A 64 2.12 11.98 7.24
C ILE A 64 2.18 11.76 5.73
N LEU A 65 2.15 10.51 5.27
CA LEU A 65 2.14 10.17 3.84
C LEU A 65 0.89 10.71 3.13
N THR A 66 -0.26 10.67 3.78
CA THR A 66 -1.51 11.20 3.24
C THR A 66 -1.46 12.71 3.07
N LEU A 67 -0.96 13.42 4.08
CA LEU A 67 -0.76 14.87 4.02
C LEU A 67 0.27 15.22 2.95
N LEU A 68 1.38 14.50 2.88
CA LEU A 68 2.41 14.67 1.86
C LEU A 68 1.82 14.52 0.46
N MET A 69 1.01 13.49 0.21
CA MET A 69 0.31 13.30 -1.05
C MET A 69 -0.66 14.44 -1.36
N HIS A 70 -1.40 14.93 -0.36
CA HIS A 70 -2.32 16.06 -0.52
C HIS A 70 -1.58 17.34 -0.94
N PHE A 71 -0.50 17.70 -0.25
CA PHE A 71 0.32 18.87 -0.58
C PHE A 71 0.99 18.73 -1.94
N LEU A 72 1.55 17.55 -2.23
CA LEU A 72 2.23 17.26 -3.49
C LEU A 72 1.27 17.38 -4.69
N CYS A 73 0.04 16.86 -4.56
CA CYS A 73 -0.99 17.03 -5.58
C CYS A 73 -1.50 18.49 -5.71
N GLY A 74 -1.21 19.36 -4.75
CA GLY A 74 -1.47 20.80 -4.86
C GLY A 74 -0.43 21.55 -5.68
N VAL A 75 0.81 21.06 -5.75
CA VAL A 75 1.92 21.70 -6.47
C VAL A 75 2.11 21.11 -7.87
N LEU A 76 1.69 19.86 -8.09
CA LEU A 76 1.75 19.21 -9.41
C LEU A 76 0.72 19.79 -10.41
N PRO A 77 1.05 19.84 -11.72
CA PRO A 77 2.30 19.41 -12.35
C PRO A 77 3.41 20.48 -12.28
N LEU A 78 4.65 20.05 -12.02
CA LEU A 78 5.85 20.91 -12.05
C LEU A 78 6.49 20.96 -13.46
N PRO A 79 7.36 21.94 -13.75
CA PRO A 79 8.18 21.95 -14.96
C PRO A 79 8.99 20.66 -15.12
N ASP A 80 9.12 20.18 -16.37
CA ASP A 80 9.76 18.92 -16.73
C ASP A 80 9.19 17.68 -16.01
N ASP A 81 7.96 17.77 -15.50
CA ASP A 81 7.30 16.66 -14.83
C ASP A 81 8.03 16.15 -13.59
N LYS A 82 8.83 17.03 -12.97
CA LYS A 82 9.55 16.74 -11.74
C LYS A 82 8.57 16.26 -10.67
N LEU A 83 8.95 15.20 -9.97
CA LEU A 83 8.17 14.55 -8.90
C LEU A 83 6.88 13.84 -9.37
N ALA A 84 6.61 13.68 -10.67
CA ALA A 84 5.41 12.97 -11.13
C ALA A 84 5.34 11.48 -10.70
N TRP A 85 6.49 10.88 -10.32
CA TRP A 85 6.57 9.51 -9.78
C TRP A 85 6.20 9.42 -8.29
N MET A 86 6.35 10.52 -7.56
CA MET A 86 6.23 10.54 -6.11
C MET A 86 4.80 10.26 -5.62
N PRO A 87 3.71 10.72 -6.29
CA PRO A 87 2.34 10.30 -5.96
C PRO A 87 2.13 8.78 -6.03
N PHE A 88 2.78 8.11 -6.99
CA PHE A 88 2.70 6.65 -7.12
C PHE A 88 3.44 5.95 -5.97
N ALA A 89 4.66 6.40 -5.67
CA ALA A 89 5.44 5.83 -4.56
C ALA A 89 4.72 6.01 -3.21
N ILE A 90 4.17 7.19 -2.94
CA ILE A 90 3.40 7.45 -1.71
C ILE A 90 2.18 6.54 -1.62
N ALA A 91 1.43 6.37 -2.72
CA ALA A 91 0.28 5.48 -2.74
C ALA A 91 0.67 4.02 -2.43
N VAL A 92 1.78 3.53 -3.01
CA VAL A 92 2.33 2.19 -2.70
C VAL A 92 2.72 2.09 -1.23
N CYS A 93 3.42 3.09 -0.69
CA CYS A 93 3.82 3.10 0.73
C CYS A 93 2.61 3.06 1.68
N ILE A 94 1.56 3.85 1.43
CA ILE A 94 0.34 3.83 2.24
C ILE A 94 -0.32 2.45 2.18
N PHE A 95 -0.40 1.85 0.99
CA PHE A 95 -1.04 0.55 0.81
C PHE A 95 -0.26 -0.58 1.50
N VAL A 96 1.07 -0.59 1.36
CA VAL A 96 1.95 -1.53 2.07
C VAL A 96 1.81 -1.36 3.57
N LEU A 97 1.83 -0.11 4.06
CA LEU A 97 1.70 0.18 5.50
C LEU A 97 0.34 -0.28 6.06
N GLY A 98 -0.75 -0.05 5.32
CA GLY A 98 -2.07 -0.55 5.67
C GLY A 98 -2.14 -2.08 5.71
N PHE A 99 -1.50 -2.76 4.75
CA PHE A 99 -1.44 -4.22 4.73
C PHE A 99 -0.62 -4.78 5.91
N VAL A 100 0.52 -4.16 6.24
CA VAL A 100 1.30 -4.55 7.41
C VAL A 100 0.50 -4.34 8.69
N GLY A 101 -0.22 -3.22 8.83
CA GLY A 101 -1.11 -2.96 9.96
C GLY A 101 -2.24 -4.00 10.09
N LEU A 102 -2.78 -4.47 8.96
CA LEU A 102 -3.77 -5.55 8.94
C LEU A 102 -3.19 -6.88 9.42
N VAL A 103 -2.02 -7.27 8.89
CA VAL A 103 -1.34 -8.52 9.29
C VAL A 103 -0.99 -8.48 10.77
N TYR A 104 -0.48 -7.34 11.25
CA TYR A 104 -0.14 -7.15 12.65
C TYR A 104 -1.36 -7.24 13.58
N SER A 105 -2.50 -6.71 13.16
CA SER A 105 -3.74 -6.76 13.94
C SER A 105 -4.25 -8.18 14.22
N PHE A 106 -3.95 -9.13 13.33
CA PHE A 106 -4.40 -10.52 13.50
C PHE A 106 -3.33 -11.46 14.01
N TYR A 107 -2.05 -11.09 13.92
CA TYR A 107 -0.95 -11.92 14.42
C TYR A 107 -1.12 -12.25 15.92
N PRO A 108 -0.90 -13.51 16.38
CA PRO A 108 -0.43 -14.69 15.65
C PRO A 108 -1.55 -15.58 15.06
N PHE A 109 -2.79 -15.09 15.02
CA PHE A 109 -3.95 -15.84 14.52
C PHE A 109 -4.18 -15.60 13.02
N ILE A 110 -4.50 -16.65 12.27
CA ILE A 110 -5.02 -16.52 10.90
C ILE A 110 -6.54 -16.26 10.97
N ILE A 111 -7.20 -16.96 11.89
CA ILE A 111 -8.62 -16.76 12.20
C ILE A 111 -8.70 -16.38 13.68
N PRO A 112 -9.11 -15.14 14.00
CA PRO A 112 -9.16 -14.66 15.38
C PRO A 112 -9.92 -15.62 16.30
N GLY A 113 -9.27 -16.02 17.41
CA GLY A 113 -9.85 -16.89 18.42
C GLY A 113 -10.05 -18.36 18.01
N GLN A 114 -9.65 -18.76 16.80
CA GLN A 114 -9.92 -20.10 16.26
C GLN A 114 -8.64 -20.83 15.83
N LEU A 115 -7.75 -20.17 15.09
CA LEU A 115 -6.61 -20.85 14.44
C LEU A 115 -5.36 -19.97 14.43
N GLN A 116 -4.27 -20.49 15.00
CA GLN A 116 -2.96 -19.84 14.98
C GLN A 116 -2.19 -20.13 13.69
N ILE A 117 -1.27 -19.23 13.31
CA ILE A 117 -0.38 -19.40 12.15
C ILE A 117 0.43 -20.70 12.23
N VAL A 118 0.90 -21.04 13.43
CA VAL A 118 1.72 -22.25 13.64
C VAL A 118 0.92 -23.53 13.49
N ASP A 119 -0.34 -23.53 13.92
CA ASP A 119 -1.24 -24.68 13.81
C ASP A 119 -1.76 -24.86 12.39
N ALA A 120 -1.88 -23.75 11.65
CA ALA A 120 -2.26 -23.75 10.24
C ALA A 120 -1.09 -24.08 9.28
N ALA A 121 0.14 -24.18 9.79
CA ALA A 121 1.31 -24.41 8.96
C ALA A 121 1.30 -25.82 8.35
N ALA A 122 1.60 -25.92 7.07
CA ALA A 122 1.79 -27.20 6.40
C ALA A 122 3.01 -27.96 6.96
N ALA A 123 3.17 -29.22 6.58
CA ALA A 123 4.35 -30.00 6.94
C ALA A 123 5.64 -29.26 6.51
N PRO A 124 6.71 -29.24 7.34
CA PRO A 124 7.94 -28.50 7.04
C PRO A 124 8.56 -28.83 5.69
N ALA A 125 8.47 -30.09 5.24
CA ALA A 125 8.94 -30.51 3.92
C ALA A 125 8.20 -29.79 2.78
N SER A 126 6.88 -29.63 2.88
CA SER A 126 6.07 -28.89 1.89
C SER A 126 6.38 -27.40 1.89
N LEU A 127 6.56 -26.79 3.07
CA LEU A 127 7.01 -25.38 3.16
C LEU A 127 8.38 -25.17 2.52
N MET A 128 9.31 -26.11 2.70
CA MET A 128 10.64 -26.02 2.09
C MET A 128 10.55 -26.03 0.55
N VAL A 129 9.70 -26.87 -0.02
CA VAL A 129 9.47 -26.90 -1.49
C VAL A 129 8.90 -25.56 -1.98
N ILE A 130 7.90 -25.01 -1.26
CA ILE A 130 7.30 -23.71 -1.59
C ILE A 130 8.35 -22.59 -1.46
N LEU A 131 9.20 -22.62 -0.43
CA LEU A 131 10.26 -21.64 -0.22
C LEU A 131 11.27 -21.65 -1.36
N VAL A 132 11.73 -22.82 -1.80
CA VAL A 132 12.65 -22.94 -2.96
C VAL A 132 11.99 -22.37 -4.22
N GLY A 133 10.71 -22.72 -4.45
CA GLY A 133 9.93 -22.16 -5.54
C GLY A 133 9.86 -20.61 -5.47
N ALA A 134 9.56 -20.06 -4.29
CA ALA A 134 9.47 -18.62 -4.09
C ALA A 134 10.80 -17.89 -4.29
N VAL A 135 11.92 -18.46 -3.80
CA VAL A 135 13.26 -17.88 -3.95
C VAL A 135 13.69 -17.81 -5.42
N ILE A 136 13.21 -18.71 -6.28
CA ILE A 136 13.47 -18.65 -7.71
C ILE A 136 12.45 -17.73 -8.40
N VAL A 137 11.16 -17.94 -8.18
CA VAL A 137 10.11 -17.25 -8.95
C VAL A 137 10.03 -15.76 -8.61
N LEU A 138 10.19 -15.36 -7.34
CA LEU A 138 10.12 -13.95 -6.95
C LEU A 138 11.17 -13.05 -7.64
N PRO A 139 12.47 -13.37 -7.68
CA PRO A 139 13.43 -12.53 -8.38
C PRO A 139 13.18 -12.48 -9.89
N PHE A 140 12.74 -13.57 -10.53
CA PHE A 140 12.33 -13.52 -11.94
C PHE A 140 11.12 -12.61 -12.16
N LEU A 141 10.10 -12.69 -11.29
CA LEU A 141 8.92 -11.84 -11.34
C LEU A 141 9.28 -10.36 -11.17
N ILE A 142 10.13 -10.05 -10.19
CA ILE A 142 10.64 -8.69 -9.95
C ILE A 142 11.45 -8.21 -11.16
N GLY A 143 12.37 -9.03 -11.67
CA GLY A 143 13.19 -8.72 -12.83
C GLY A 143 12.36 -8.41 -14.07
N TYR A 144 11.37 -9.25 -14.39
CA TYR A 144 10.44 -9.02 -15.49
C TYR A 144 9.65 -7.71 -15.30
N THR A 145 9.16 -7.46 -14.08
CA THR A 145 8.42 -6.23 -13.77
C THR A 145 9.30 -4.99 -13.95
N LEU A 146 10.56 -5.02 -13.50
CA LEU A 146 11.51 -3.93 -13.68
C LEU A 146 11.82 -3.67 -15.16
N VAL A 147 12.06 -4.74 -15.94
CA VAL A 147 12.29 -4.62 -17.39
C VAL A 147 11.06 -4.03 -18.08
N ALA A 148 9.86 -4.52 -17.77
CA ALA A 148 8.63 -3.97 -18.33
C ALA A 148 8.49 -2.47 -18.01
N TYR A 149 8.72 -2.06 -16.75
CA TYR A 149 8.71 -0.65 -16.37
C TYR A 149 9.79 0.18 -17.08
N HIS A 150 10.98 -0.39 -17.30
CA HIS A 150 12.07 0.28 -17.99
C HIS A 150 11.76 0.48 -19.48
N VAL A 151 11.27 -0.57 -20.14
CA VAL A 151 10.88 -0.55 -21.57
C VAL A 151 9.75 0.45 -21.78
N PHE A 152 8.72 0.43 -20.93
CA PHE A 152 7.55 1.31 -21.06
C PHE A 152 7.68 2.64 -20.31
N ARG A 153 8.88 3.13 -19.98
CA ARG A 153 9.07 4.31 -19.13
C ARG A 153 8.47 5.62 -19.68
N GLY A 154 8.29 5.72 -20.99
CA GLY A 154 7.69 6.89 -21.65
C GLY A 154 6.27 7.22 -21.19
N LYS A 155 5.83 8.44 -21.49
CA LYS A 155 4.44 8.87 -21.33
C LYS A 155 3.61 8.43 -22.52
N ALA A 156 2.33 8.19 -22.27
CA ALA A 156 1.37 7.88 -23.33
C ALA A 156 1.15 9.13 -24.18
N ARG A 157 1.38 9.00 -25.49
CA ARG A 157 1.10 10.02 -26.51
C ARG A 157 -0.04 9.53 -27.39
N ASP A 158 -0.79 10.46 -27.98
CA ASP A 158 -1.74 10.11 -29.02
C ASP A 158 -1.01 9.45 -30.20
N LEU A 159 -1.68 8.47 -30.81
CA LEU A 159 -1.19 7.79 -32.00
C LEU A 159 -1.24 8.77 -33.16
N SER A 160 -0.10 9.36 -33.51
CA SER A 160 0.11 10.00 -34.81
C SER A 160 0.41 8.88 -35.81
N TYR A 161 -0.55 8.62 -36.68
CA TYR A 161 -0.31 7.91 -37.93
C TYR A 161 -0.06 9.01 -38.96
N ASP A 162 1.21 9.22 -39.30
CA ASP A 162 1.60 9.99 -40.48
C ASP A 162 1.45 9.13 -41.75
#